data_AF-A0A0B3SX62-F1
#
_entry.id   AF-A0A0B3SX62-F1
#
_cell.length_a   1.000
_cell.length_b   1.000
_cell.length_c   1.000
_cell.angle_alpha   90.00
_cell.angle_beta   90.00
_cell.angle_gamma   90.00
#
_symmetry.space_group_name_H-M   'P 1'
#
loop_
_entity.id
_entity.type
_entity.pdbx_description
1 polymer ?
#
loop_
_entity_poly.entity_id
_entity_poly.type
_entity_poly.pdbx_seq_one_letter_code
_entity_poly.pdbx_strand_id
1 'polypeptide(L)'
;MDSNHDTGGPQRAPLANFLTYRFARVQSKLNAQASRILREHSGVTITQWRIIAVIGDGGPCTSAQLSRMTAMDKGLISRNVKSLNAEGYLSVTRDQTDNRALYLDLTEKGREVFERTMPRMQARQKALRAYLDKSQIDLLMQTFDTLEKAAEDPNV
;
A
#
# COMPACT_ATOMS: atom_id res chain seq x y z
N MET A 1 -48.19 -27.43 18.64
CA MET A 1 -48.89 -26.19 18.25
C MET A 1 -48.07 -25.04 18.85
N ASP A 2 -46.86 -24.83 18.31
CA ASP A 2 -46.59 -23.98 17.14
C ASP A 2 -47.12 -22.55 17.33
N SER A 3 -46.21 -21.58 17.47
CA SER A 3 -45.88 -20.70 16.34
C SER A 3 -44.93 -19.57 16.74
N ASN A 4 -43.79 -19.53 16.03
CA ASN A 4 -42.99 -18.38 15.61
C ASN A 4 -42.40 -17.41 16.64
N HIS A 5 -41.16 -17.71 17.03
CA HIS A 5 -40.10 -16.72 17.01
C HIS A 5 -39.72 -16.42 15.55
N ASP A 6 -40.31 -15.39 14.97
CA ASP A 6 -39.74 -14.76 13.77
C ASP A 6 -38.80 -13.63 14.23
N THR A 7 -37.59 -14.02 14.64
CA THR A 7 -36.49 -13.06 14.77
C THR A 7 -35.92 -12.82 13.37
N GLY A 8 -36.62 -12.00 12.59
CA GLY A 8 -36.11 -11.37 11.38
C GLY A 8 -34.96 -10.44 11.71
N GLY A 9 -33.80 -11.01 12.08
CA GLY A 9 -32.54 -10.29 12.08
C GLY A 9 -32.28 -9.76 10.66
N PRO A 10 -31.61 -8.60 10.49
CA PRO A 10 -31.42 -8.02 9.17
C PRO A 10 -30.78 -9.06 8.26
N GLN A 11 -31.42 -9.29 7.12
CA GLN A 11 -30.99 -10.21 6.07
C GLN A 11 -29.58 -9.77 5.58
N ARG A 12 -28.54 -10.27 6.24
CA ARG A 12 -27.11 -9.96 6.01
C ARG A 12 -26.65 -10.65 4.71
N ALA A 13 -26.02 -10.04 3.71
CA ALA A 13 -25.49 -8.69 3.56
C ALA A 13 -25.28 -8.38 2.04
N PRO A 14 -26.07 -7.48 1.42
CA PRO A 14 -25.93 -7.13 0.00
C PRO A 14 -24.52 -6.64 -0.38
N LEU A 15 -23.90 -5.84 0.50
CA LEU A 15 -22.55 -5.30 0.29
C LEU A 15 -21.45 -6.34 0.40
N ALA A 16 -21.64 -7.44 1.14
CA ALA A 16 -20.61 -8.47 1.27
C ALA A 16 -20.33 -9.21 -0.05
N ASN A 17 -21.24 -9.12 -1.02
CA ASN A 17 -21.07 -9.65 -2.36
C ASN A 17 -20.53 -8.59 -3.34
N PHE A 18 -20.45 -7.32 -2.95
CA PHE A 18 -19.88 -6.27 -3.79
C PHE A 18 -18.37 -6.45 -3.83
N LEU A 19 -17.85 -6.62 -5.05
CA LEU A 19 -16.44 -6.89 -5.29
C LEU A 19 -15.54 -5.79 -4.67
N THR A 20 -15.86 -4.53 -4.91
CA THR A 20 -15.15 -3.35 -4.37
C THR A 20 -15.14 -3.32 -2.85
N TYR A 21 -16.27 -3.67 -2.21
CA TYR A 21 -16.37 -3.76 -0.75
C TYR A 21 -15.54 -4.91 -0.17
N ARG A 22 -15.52 -6.06 -0.85
CA ARG A 22 -14.66 -7.20 -0.46
C ARG A 22 -13.19 -6.84 -0.57
N PHE A 23 -12.77 -6.15 -1.63
CA PHE A 23 -11.40 -5.65 -1.76
C PHE A 23 -11.02 -4.68 -0.64
N ALA A 24 -11.86 -3.68 -0.37
CA ALA A 24 -11.60 -2.72 0.70
C ALA A 24 -11.43 -3.42 2.07
N ARG A 25 -12.25 -4.44 2.36
CA ARG A 25 -12.13 -5.23 3.61
C ARG A 25 -10.85 -6.05 3.69
N VAL A 26 -10.45 -6.70 2.59
CA VAL A 26 -9.18 -7.45 2.54
C VAL A 26 -8.01 -6.47 2.72
N GLN A 27 -8.01 -5.37 1.97
CA GLN A 27 -6.98 -4.33 2.07
C GLN A 27 -6.88 -3.76 3.49
N SER A 28 -7.99 -3.47 4.15
CA SER A 28 -8.01 -3.00 5.54
C SER A 28 -7.34 -3.98 6.50
N LYS A 29 -7.65 -5.29 6.41
CA LYS A 29 -7.02 -6.33 7.24
C LYS A 29 -5.52 -6.45 6.95
N LEU A 30 -5.13 -6.43 5.69
CA LEU A 30 -3.72 -6.49 5.28
C LEU A 30 -2.96 -5.26 5.80
N ASN A 31 -3.53 -4.07 5.67
CA ASN A 31 -2.94 -2.83 6.16
C ASN A 31 -2.83 -2.82 7.69
N ALA A 32 -3.82 -3.33 8.43
CA ALA A 32 -3.76 -3.44 9.89
C ALA A 32 -2.60 -4.34 10.34
N GLN A 33 -2.44 -5.50 9.69
CA GLN A 33 -1.32 -6.41 9.98
C GLN A 33 0.04 -5.76 9.69
N ALA A 34 0.19 -5.11 8.53
CA ALA A 34 1.43 -4.41 8.17
C ALA A 34 1.73 -3.23 9.12
N SER A 35 0.71 -2.46 9.50
CA SER A 35 0.85 -1.33 10.42
C SER A 35 1.33 -1.75 11.80
N ARG A 36 0.93 -2.95 12.28
CA ARG A 36 1.45 -3.50 13.53
C ARG A 36 2.97 -3.75 13.44
N ILE A 37 3.43 -4.42 12.38
CA ILE A 37 4.86 -4.67 12.15
C ILE A 37 5.64 -3.35 12.09
N LEU A 38 5.14 -2.36 11.35
CA LEU A 38 5.83 -1.09 11.20
C LEU A 38 5.87 -0.28 12.50
N ARG A 39 4.80 -0.30 13.30
CA ARG A 39 4.76 0.31 14.63
C ARG A 39 5.81 -0.31 15.56
N GLU A 40 5.91 -1.63 15.58
CA GLU A 40 6.86 -2.35 16.45
C GLU A 40 8.32 -2.12 16.06
N HIS A 41 8.60 -1.81 14.79
CA HIS A 41 9.96 -1.80 14.28
C HIS A 41 10.48 -0.49 13.72
N SER A 42 9.65 0.53 13.52
CA SER A 42 10.10 1.78 12.88
C SER A 42 9.31 3.03 13.27
N GLY A 43 8.07 2.88 13.74
CA GLY A 43 7.19 4.01 14.07
C GLY A 43 6.61 4.75 12.86
N VAL A 44 6.98 4.39 11.62
CA VAL A 44 6.42 5.00 10.41
C VAL A 44 5.07 4.39 10.03
N THR A 45 4.23 5.16 9.37
CA THR A 45 2.97 4.67 8.80
C THR A 45 3.22 3.76 7.58
N ILE A 46 2.21 2.97 7.18
CA ILE A 46 2.32 2.13 5.98
C ILE A 46 2.57 2.94 4.69
N THR A 47 1.98 4.14 4.59
CA THR A 47 2.15 5.03 3.43
C THR A 47 3.56 5.59 3.37
N GLN A 48 4.08 6.07 4.50
CA GLN A 48 5.47 6.51 4.64
C GLN A 48 6.43 5.36 4.32
N TRP A 49 6.17 4.17 4.87
CA TRP A 49 6.99 2.99 4.61
C TRP A 49 7.01 2.61 3.13
N ARG A 50 5.90 2.71 2.40
CA ARG A 50 5.88 2.43 0.95
C ARG A 50 6.80 3.38 0.17
N ILE A 51 6.82 4.66 0.53
CA ILE A 51 7.75 5.62 -0.08
C ILE A 51 9.20 5.23 0.23
N ILE A 52 9.49 4.95 1.51
CA ILE A 52 10.82 4.48 1.93
C ILE A 52 11.22 3.19 1.20
N ALA A 53 10.30 2.25 1.03
CA ALA A 53 10.55 0.97 0.38
C ALA A 53 10.84 1.13 -1.11
N VAL A 54 10.10 1.99 -1.81
CA VAL A 54 10.33 2.25 -3.25
C VAL A 54 11.70 2.87 -3.50
N ILE A 55 12.08 3.90 -2.73
CA ILE A 55 13.41 4.53 -2.85
C ILE A 55 14.50 3.57 -2.32
N GLY A 56 14.16 2.84 -1.26
CA GLY A 56 14.93 1.77 -0.63
C GLY A 56 15.49 0.75 -1.61
N ASP A 57 14.59 0.22 -2.43
CA ASP A 57 14.80 -0.88 -3.37
C ASP A 57 15.23 -0.39 -4.76
N GLY A 58 14.64 0.71 -5.24
CA GLY A 58 14.85 1.23 -6.60
C GLY A 58 15.85 2.37 -6.73
N GLY A 59 16.34 2.92 -5.62
CA GLY A 59 17.23 4.08 -5.59
C GLY A 59 16.51 5.43 -5.69
N PRO A 60 17.29 6.54 -5.84
CA PRO A 60 16.75 7.90 -5.86
C PRO A 60 15.76 8.11 -7.00
N CYS A 61 14.67 8.83 -6.73
CA CYS A 61 13.64 9.08 -7.74
C CYS A 61 12.89 10.39 -7.52
N THR A 62 12.15 10.83 -8.53
CA THR A 62 11.30 12.03 -8.45
C THR A 62 9.95 11.73 -7.82
N SER A 63 9.29 12.76 -7.28
CA SER A 63 7.89 12.63 -6.80
C SER A 63 6.92 12.13 -7.88
N ALA A 64 7.19 12.44 -9.15
CA ALA A 64 6.39 11.97 -10.27
C ALA A 64 6.58 10.46 -10.53
N GLN A 65 7.82 9.97 -10.44
CA GLN A 65 8.11 8.53 -10.50
C GLN A 65 7.47 7.79 -9.33
N LEU A 66 7.59 8.30 -8.10
CA LEU A 66 6.92 7.73 -6.93
C LEU A 66 5.41 7.63 -7.11
N SER A 67 4.76 8.68 -7.62
CA SER A 67 3.31 8.67 -7.85
C SER A 67 2.92 7.54 -8.82
N ARG A 68 3.70 7.35 -9.91
CA ARG A 68 3.47 6.25 -10.87
C ARG A 68 3.69 4.87 -10.25
N MET A 69 4.78 4.68 -9.50
CA MET A 69 5.12 3.38 -8.91
C MET A 69 4.19 2.95 -7.78
N THR A 70 3.56 3.90 -7.08
CA THR A 70 2.73 3.63 -5.90
C THR A 70 1.23 3.81 -6.14
N ALA A 71 0.85 4.31 -7.31
CA ALA A 71 -0.51 4.77 -7.64
C ALA A 71 -1.10 5.77 -6.61
N MET A 72 -0.24 6.43 -5.82
CA MET A 72 -0.67 7.46 -4.86
C MET A 72 -0.84 8.79 -5.56
N ASP A 73 -1.85 9.56 -5.14
CA ASP A 73 -2.08 10.90 -5.66
C ASP A 73 -0.95 11.87 -5.25
N LYS A 74 -0.76 12.92 -6.07
CA LYS A 74 0.28 13.93 -5.88
C LYS A 74 0.20 14.62 -4.51
N GLY A 75 -1.00 14.84 -3.99
CA GLY A 75 -1.21 15.48 -2.70
C GLY A 75 -0.77 14.58 -1.55
N LEU A 76 -1.09 13.28 -1.61
CA LEU A 76 -0.64 12.29 -0.64
C LEU A 76 0.88 12.11 -0.65
N ILE A 77 1.49 12.00 -1.84
CA ILE A 77 2.95 11.95 -1.97
C ILE A 77 3.58 13.20 -1.37
N SER A 78 3.12 14.39 -1.75
CA SER A 78 3.69 15.66 -1.26
C SER A 78 3.65 15.77 0.26
N ARG A 79 2.52 15.46 0.90
CA ARG A 79 2.39 15.49 2.36
C ARG A 79 3.35 14.52 3.06
N ASN A 80 3.45 13.28 2.56
CA ASN A 80 4.31 12.27 3.18
C ASN A 80 5.80 12.56 2.95
N VAL A 81 6.18 13.01 1.75
CA VAL A 81 7.56 13.44 1.47
C VAL A 81 7.97 14.58 2.38
N LYS A 82 7.11 15.59 2.56
CA LYS A 82 7.37 16.71 3.48
C LYS A 82 7.58 16.22 4.91
N SER A 83 6.70 15.33 5.40
CA SER A 83 6.82 14.74 6.75
C SER A 83 8.12 13.95 6.90
N LEU A 84 8.39 13.04 5.97
CA LEU A 84 9.59 12.20 6.00
C LEU A 84 10.89 12.99 5.90
N ASN A 85 10.93 14.06 5.11
CA ASN A 85 12.07 14.96 5.05
C ASN A 85 12.24 15.73 6.37
N ALA A 86 11.15 16.26 6.95
CA ALA A 86 11.20 16.94 8.24
C ALA A 86 11.62 16.01 9.40
N GLU A 87 11.23 14.74 9.34
CA GLU A 87 11.63 13.70 10.28
C GLU A 87 13.04 13.14 10.00
N GLY A 88 13.70 13.59 8.94
CA GLY A 88 15.07 13.23 8.58
C GLY A 88 15.22 11.84 7.97
N TYR A 89 14.16 11.26 7.39
CA TYR A 89 14.24 9.98 6.67
C TYR A 89 14.61 10.16 5.20
N LEU A 90 14.19 11.25 4.57
CA LEU A 90 14.48 11.55 3.16
C LEU A 90 15.36 12.79 3.03
N SER A 91 16.19 12.80 2.00
CA SER A 91 16.80 14.01 1.46
C SER A 91 16.08 14.43 0.18
N VAL A 92 15.87 15.74 0.05
CA VAL A 92 15.23 16.33 -1.13
C VAL A 92 16.23 17.27 -1.81
N THR A 93 16.58 16.98 -3.05
CA THR A 93 17.49 17.82 -3.86
C THR A 93 16.76 18.32 -5.11
N ARG A 94 17.13 19.51 -5.59
CA ARG A 94 16.68 20.00 -6.89
C ARG A 94 17.53 19.34 -7.97
N ASP A 95 16.87 18.87 -9.01
CA ASP A 95 17.54 18.42 -10.23
C ASP A 95 18.33 19.60 -10.83
N GLN A 96 19.62 19.38 -11.14
CA GLN A 96 20.50 20.38 -11.73
C GLN A 96 20.20 20.63 -13.22
N THR A 97 19.52 19.68 -13.87
CA THR A 97 19.13 19.73 -15.29
C THR A 97 17.69 20.20 -15.52
N ASP A 98 16.76 19.87 -14.62
CA ASP A 98 15.39 20.39 -14.63
C ASP A 98 15.04 20.99 -13.26
N ASN A 99 15.25 22.29 -13.09
CA ASN A 99 15.00 23.05 -11.85
C ASN A 99 13.60 22.89 -11.23
N ARG A 100 12.65 22.23 -11.92
CA ARG A 100 11.30 21.96 -11.43
C ARG A 100 11.15 20.59 -10.77
N ALA A 101 12.04 19.63 -11.01
CA ALA A 101 11.95 18.28 -10.45
C ALA A 101 12.71 18.17 -9.11
N LEU A 102 12.03 17.61 -8.11
CA LEU A 102 12.63 17.26 -6.82
C LEU A 102 13.04 15.79 -6.84
N TYR A 103 14.33 15.52 -6.66
CA TYR A 103 14.87 14.19 -6.41
C TYR A 103 14.80 13.86 -4.93
N LEU A 104 14.39 12.62 -4.66
CA LEU A 104 14.18 12.08 -3.35
C LEU A 104 15.11 10.89 -3.18
N ASP A 105 15.84 10.88 -2.07
CA ASP A 105 16.70 9.78 -1.68
C ASP A 105 16.53 9.47 -0.19
N LEU A 106 16.90 8.27 0.24
CA LEU A 106 16.97 7.95 1.65
C LEU A 106 18.21 8.59 2.26
N THR A 107 18.04 9.23 3.41
CA THR A 107 19.17 9.47 4.31
C THR A 107 19.62 8.17 4.97
N GLU A 108 20.71 8.21 5.73
CA GLU A 108 21.15 7.08 6.57
C GLU A 108 20.02 6.59 7.49
N LYS A 109 19.34 7.50 8.19
CA LYS A 109 18.20 7.17 9.06
C LYS A 109 17.05 6.52 8.28
N GLY A 110 16.81 6.97 7.04
CA GLY A 110 15.83 6.35 6.14
C GLY A 110 16.24 4.94 5.73
N ARG A 111 17.52 4.74 5.41
CA ARG A 111 18.10 3.45 5.04
C ARG A 111 18.00 2.44 6.18
N GLU A 112 18.32 2.84 7.41
CA GLU A 112 18.16 2.00 8.61
C GLU A 112 16.71 1.54 8.79
N VAL A 113 15.72 2.40 8.56
CA VAL A 113 14.31 2.00 8.58
C VAL A 113 14.02 0.97 7.49
N PHE A 114 14.49 1.20 6.26
CA PHE A 114 14.31 0.29 5.15
C PHE A 114 14.89 -1.11 5.46
N GLU A 115 16.16 -1.18 5.82
CA GLU A 115 16.87 -2.44 6.07
C GLU A 115 16.29 -3.21 7.25
N ARG A 116 15.85 -2.51 8.29
CA ARG A 116 15.17 -3.12 9.43
C ARG A 116 13.79 -3.66 9.07
N THR A 117 13.02 -2.96 8.25
CA THR A 117 11.61 -3.32 8.01
C THR A 117 11.39 -4.22 6.80
N MET A 118 12.22 -4.13 5.76
CA MET A 118 12.06 -4.88 4.51
C MET A 118 12.04 -6.40 4.72
N PRO A 119 13.00 -7.03 5.44
CA PRO A 119 12.98 -8.48 5.66
C PRO A 119 11.72 -8.96 6.39
N ARG A 120 11.18 -8.15 7.30
CA ARG A 120 9.94 -8.47 8.04
C ARG A 120 8.72 -8.40 7.15
N MET A 121 8.68 -7.41 6.26
CA MET A 121 7.61 -7.25 5.28
C MET A 121 7.67 -8.35 4.21
N GLN A 122 8.87 -8.79 3.81
CA GLN A 122 9.07 -9.96 2.95
C GLN A 122 8.65 -11.26 3.63
N ALA A 123 9.01 -11.47 4.90
CA ALA A 123 8.56 -12.63 5.67
C ALA A 123 7.03 -12.67 5.80
N ARG A 124 6.41 -11.52 6.08
CA ARG A 124 4.95 -11.36 6.06
C ARG A 124 4.36 -11.72 4.70
N GLN A 125 4.95 -11.22 3.61
CA GLN A 125 4.49 -11.51 2.25
C GLN A 125 4.57 -13.01 1.93
N LYS A 126 5.68 -13.66 2.32
CA LYS A 126 5.86 -15.11 2.17
C LYS A 126 4.81 -15.89 2.94
N ALA A 127 4.52 -15.50 4.19
CA ALA A 127 3.51 -16.16 5.01
C ALA A 127 2.10 -16.01 4.43
N LEU A 128 1.74 -14.82 3.92
CA LEU A 128 0.46 -14.60 3.23
C LEU A 128 0.34 -15.44 1.96
N ARG A 129 1.41 -15.48 1.15
CA ARG A 129 1.45 -16.27 -0.08
C ARG A 129 1.28 -17.77 0.19
N ALA A 130 1.72 -18.27 1.34
CA ALA A 130 1.59 -19.68 1.70
C ALA A 130 0.13 -20.16 1.88
N TYR A 131 -0.85 -19.24 2.01
CA TYR A 131 -2.27 -19.58 2.04
C TYR A 131 -2.89 -19.73 0.64
N LEU A 132 -2.11 -19.46 -0.41
CA LEU A 132 -2.57 -19.51 -1.80
C LEU A 132 -1.70 -20.49 -2.58
N ASP A 133 -2.35 -21.33 -3.36
CA ASP A 133 -1.63 -22.14 -4.35
C ASP A 133 -1.24 -21.29 -5.58
N LYS A 134 -0.48 -21.89 -6.50
CA LYS A 134 -0.01 -21.19 -7.69
C LYS A 134 -1.16 -20.74 -8.61
N SER A 135 -2.18 -21.58 -8.82
CA SER A 135 -3.27 -21.24 -9.74
C SER A 135 -4.15 -20.12 -9.19
N GLN A 136 -4.36 -20.08 -7.88
CA GLN A 136 -5.04 -18.98 -7.19
C GLN A 136 -4.28 -17.67 -7.34
N ILE A 137 -2.95 -17.69 -7.22
CA ILE A 137 -2.12 -16.49 -7.40
C ILE A 137 -2.19 -16.01 -8.85
N ASP A 138 -1.98 -16.91 -9.81
CA ASP A 138 -1.98 -16.56 -11.23
C ASP A 138 -3.34 -15.97 -11.65
N LEU A 139 -4.45 -16.57 -11.21
CA LEU A 139 -5.80 -16.05 -11.44
C LEU A 139 -6.02 -14.70 -10.77
N LEU A 140 -5.55 -14.52 -9.52
CA LEU A 140 -5.69 -13.27 -8.80
C LEU A 140 -4.97 -12.11 -9.51
N MET A 141 -3.75 -12.35 -9.99
CA MET A 141 -2.98 -11.35 -10.73
C MET A 141 -3.66 -10.96 -12.03
N GLN A 142 -4.11 -11.93 -12.83
CA GLN A 142 -4.87 -11.65 -14.06
C GLN A 142 -6.16 -10.88 -13.78
N THR A 143 -6.84 -11.21 -12.67
CA THR A 143 -8.06 -10.51 -12.26
C THR A 143 -7.76 -9.07 -11.85
N PHE A 144 -6.65 -8.81 -11.16
CA PHE A 144 -6.21 -7.45 -10.83
C PHE A 144 -5.91 -6.64 -12.09
N ASP A 145 -5.14 -7.17 -13.04
CA ASP A 145 -4.84 -6.49 -14.30
C ASP A 145 -6.13 -6.12 -15.06
N THR A 146 -7.13 -7.01 -15.03
CA THR A 146 -8.43 -6.76 -15.66
C THR A 146 -9.20 -5.66 -14.95
N LEU A 147 -9.22 -5.67 -13.62
CA LEU A 147 -9.94 -4.69 -12.81
C LEU A 147 -9.29 -3.30 -12.86
N GLU A 148 -7.97 -3.22 -12.89
CA GLU A 148 -7.26 -1.93 -13.04
C GLU A 148 -7.62 -1.27 -14.37
N LYS A 149 -7.60 -2.02 -15.48
CA LYS A 149 -8.05 -1.52 -16.79
C LYS A 149 -9.52 -1.08 -16.78
N ALA A 150 -10.39 -1.88 -16.16
CA ALA A 150 -11.82 -1.53 -16.06
C ALA A 150 -12.06 -0.29 -15.20
N ALA A 151 -11.27 -0.06 -14.15
CA ALA A 151 -11.39 1.11 -13.28
C ALA A 151 -10.92 2.43 -13.93
N GLU A 152 -10.17 2.34 -15.03
CA GLU A 152 -9.76 3.49 -15.85
C GLU A 152 -10.73 3.76 -17.01
N ASP A 153 -11.67 2.85 -17.27
CA ASP A 153 -12.68 3.02 -18.32
C ASP A 153 -13.70 4.08 -17.88
N PRO A 154 -13.88 5.19 -18.62
CA PRO A 154 -14.86 6.22 -18.28
C PRO A 154 -16.32 5.75 -18.38
N ASN A 155 -16.58 4.54 -18.89
CA ASN A 155 -17.91 3.97 -19.05
C ASN A 155 -18.29 2.94 -17.97
N VAL A 156 -17.42 2.69 -16.98
CA VAL A 156 -17.68 1.85 -15.79
C VAL A 156 -18.00 2.73 -14.59
#